data_AF-A9EQU7-F1
#
_entry.id   AF-A9EQU7-F1
#
_cell.length_a   1.000
_cell.length_b   1.000
_cell.length_c   1.000
_cell.angle_alpha   90.00
_cell.angle_beta   90.00
_cell.angle_gamma   90.00
#
_symmetry.space_group_name_H-M   'P 1'
#
loop_
_entity.id
_entity.type
_entity.pdbx_description
1 polymer ?
#
loop_
_entity_poly.entity_id
_entity_poly.type
_entity_poly.pdbx_seq_one_letter_code
_entity_poly.pdbx_strand_id
1 'polypeptide(L)'
;MVTTERDRAADELVARRESLRDAALARLEAASVAPRAFGARGEREALSRCHVDLAAHIDALAAALRAAGAQQLCEYCAFTAVFLEALGVPRRALGAALDALSESIGEQLDPALSSLAQDALAAGRERLCASPLVTPAALAAIPEPPCAAREAGSPAEAIERSAARIAPMSVALSFMRRPADALAAGAKRALCLDDARRHVAQLAAALDNGSPELFTAYAEWAQTRLVQHGLDPAELAGYLRALGDVLALTLPERLAEAPRRYLAAALDRLTSTHAEDPSFVRPEAPLGAVACTYLDALIERDRRRAVRVIREALDAGAPIRDIYAHVLEPCQYEVGRRWQLRQLSIAGEHYCTAVTQMILGQLYPLVVSADRAGRRLVATAVDGNLHEIGARFVADFFEMAGWDTFYLGASTPAEHVIQEVVQRKADVLAVSAALSDQLSSVRQVITAVRGDDRCRGVVVLAGGQPFRVVDDLWRQLGADGSAPSAERAVRTAEQLLAARSA
;
A
#
# COMPACT_ATOMS: atom_id res chain seq x y z
N MET A 1 -33.67 -26.18 8.35
CA MET A 1 -33.76 -25.23 7.22
C MET A 1 -34.02 -26.04 5.96
N VAL A 2 -35.11 -25.77 5.25
CA VAL A 2 -35.39 -26.43 3.96
C VAL A 2 -34.42 -25.83 2.94
N THR A 3 -33.55 -26.64 2.34
CA THR A 3 -32.68 -26.22 1.21
C THR A 3 -33.57 -25.80 0.05
N THR A 4 -33.39 -24.57 -0.43
CA THR A 4 -34.16 -24.06 -1.57
C THR A 4 -33.69 -24.74 -2.87
N GLU A 5 -34.50 -24.73 -3.93
CA GLU A 5 -34.08 -25.25 -5.24
C GLU A 5 -32.83 -24.53 -5.78
N ARG A 6 -32.65 -23.25 -5.41
CA ARG A 6 -31.45 -22.47 -5.73
C ARG A 6 -30.21 -22.97 -4.97
N ASP A 7 -30.36 -23.34 -3.70
CA ASP A 7 -29.25 -23.94 -2.94
C ASP A 7 -28.85 -25.28 -3.55
N ARG A 8 -29.83 -26.11 -3.96
CA ARG A 8 -29.58 -27.38 -4.65
C ARG A 8 -28.89 -27.20 -5.99
N ALA A 9 -29.33 -26.23 -6.79
CA ALA A 9 -28.68 -25.89 -8.07
C ALA A 9 -27.23 -25.43 -7.83
N ALA A 10 -26.99 -24.59 -6.81
CA ALA A 10 -25.65 -24.16 -6.44
C ALA A 10 -24.76 -25.31 -5.95
N ASP A 11 -25.30 -26.24 -5.17
CA ASP A 11 -24.57 -27.43 -4.70
C ASP A 11 -24.17 -28.34 -5.88
N GLU A 12 -25.07 -28.59 -6.84
CA GLU A 12 -24.79 -29.38 -8.05
C GLU A 12 -23.74 -28.72 -8.95
N LEU A 13 -23.79 -27.40 -9.13
CA LEU A 13 -22.79 -26.66 -9.89
C LEU A 13 -21.38 -26.81 -9.28
N VAL A 14 -21.27 -26.70 -7.95
CA VAL A 14 -19.99 -26.88 -7.24
C VAL A 14 -19.53 -28.33 -7.33
N ALA A 15 -20.44 -29.30 -7.17
CA ALA A 15 -20.11 -30.73 -7.24
C ALA A 15 -19.61 -31.16 -8.63
N ARG A 16 -20.14 -30.55 -9.71
CA ARG A 16 -19.80 -30.88 -11.10
C ARG A 16 -18.82 -29.89 -11.74
N ARG A 17 -18.20 -29.02 -10.94
CA ARG A 17 -17.35 -27.90 -11.38
C ARG A 17 -16.34 -28.28 -12.45
N GLU A 18 -15.58 -29.36 -12.26
CA GLU A 18 -14.54 -29.79 -13.20
C GLU A 18 -15.13 -30.31 -14.53
N SER A 19 -16.17 -31.14 -14.46
CA SER A 19 -16.86 -31.69 -15.64
C SER A 19 -17.54 -30.59 -16.48
N LEU A 20 -18.17 -29.62 -15.81
CA LEU A 20 -18.80 -28.47 -16.46
C LEU A 20 -17.76 -27.59 -17.16
N ARG A 21 -16.64 -27.31 -16.48
CA ARG A 21 -15.50 -26.55 -17.00
C ARG A 21 -14.94 -27.19 -18.25
N ASP A 22 -14.63 -28.48 -18.21
CA ASP A 22 -13.97 -29.19 -19.31
C ASP A 22 -14.86 -29.29 -20.54
N ALA A 23 -16.16 -29.54 -20.34
CA ALA A 23 -17.14 -29.57 -21.42
C ALA A 23 -17.38 -28.18 -22.06
N ALA A 24 -17.33 -27.11 -21.27
CA ALA A 24 -17.42 -25.74 -21.79
C ALA A 24 -16.12 -25.32 -22.52
N LEU A 25 -14.96 -25.74 -22.02
CA LEU A 25 -13.67 -25.50 -22.66
C LEU A 25 -13.59 -26.15 -24.04
N ALA A 26 -13.97 -27.44 -24.14
CA ALA A 26 -13.98 -28.18 -25.40
C ALA A 26 -14.86 -27.51 -26.47
N ARG A 27 -16.00 -26.92 -26.07
CA ARG A 27 -16.87 -26.14 -26.97
C ARG A 27 -16.19 -24.88 -27.49
N LEU A 28 -15.53 -24.13 -26.61
CA LEU A 28 -14.82 -22.90 -26.98
C LEU A 28 -13.66 -23.18 -27.94
N GLU A 29 -12.92 -24.26 -27.70
CA GLU A 29 -11.85 -24.73 -28.59
C GLU A 29 -12.41 -25.13 -29.98
N ALA A 30 -13.51 -25.89 -30.01
CA ALA A 30 -14.17 -26.30 -31.25
C ALA A 30 -14.72 -25.10 -32.05
N ALA A 31 -15.21 -24.06 -31.37
CA ALA A 31 -15.76 -22.85 -31.98
C ALA A 31 -14.70 -21.91 -32.59
N SER A 32 -13.39 -22.21 -32.46
CA SER A 32 -12.29 -21.39 -33.00
C SER A 32 -12.33 -19.93 -32.57
N VAL A 33 -12.76 -19.63 -31.34
CA VAL A 33 -12.70 -18.28 -30.75
C VAL A 33 -11.26 -18.02 -30.27
N ALA A 34 -10.28 -18.10 -31.17
CA ALA A 34 -8.90 -17.71 -30.91
C ALA A 34 -8.69 -16.24 -31.33
N PRO A 35 -8.09 -15.36 -30.51
CA PRO A 35 -7.65 -14.07 -30.99
C PRO A 35 -6.44 -14.27 -31.91
N ARG A 36 -6.61 -14.01 -33.22
CA ARG A 36 -5.54 -13.99 -34.26
C ARG A 36 -4.43 -12.94 -34.03
N ALA A 37 -4.21 -12.49 -32.79
CA ALA A 37 -3.29 -11.40 -32.43
C ALA A 37 -1.93 -11.89 -31.88
N PHE A 38 -1.78 -13.18 -31.57
CA PHE A 38 -0.55 -13.75 -31.01
C PHE A 38 -0.11 -14.92 -31.88
N GLY A 39 1.05 -14.83 -32.55
CA GLY A 39 1.53 -15.87 -33.48
C GLY A 39 1.58 -17.28 -32.84
N ALA A 40 1.68 -18.34 -33.65
CA ALA A 40 1.41 -19.75 -33.30
C ALA A 40 1.89 -20.28 -31.92
N ARG A 41 3.02 -19.80 -31.39
CA ARG A 41 3.50 -20.15 -30.03
C ARG A 41 2.78 -19.37 -28.93
N GLY A 42 2.54 -18.09 -29.17
CA GLY A 42 1.73 -17.22 -28.32
C GLY A 42 0.23 -17.48 -28.43
N GLU A 43 -0.25 -18.15 -29.48
CA GLU A 43 -1.66 -18.51 -29.65
C GLU A 43 -2.10 -19.58 -28.65
N ARG A 44 -1.32 -20.66 -28.43
CA ARG A 44 -1.61 -21.67 -27.40
C ARG A 44 -1.51 -21.11 -25.98
N GLU A 45 -0.52 -20.24 -25.75
CA GLU A 45 -0.32 -19.57 -24.47
C GLU A 45 -1.38 -18.50 -24.21
N ALA A 46 -1.83 -17.79 -25.27
CA ALA A 46 -2.93 -16.83 -25.23
C ALA A 46 -4.29 -17.51 -25.11
N LEU A 47 -4.50 -18.70 -25.69
CA LEU A 47 -5.68 -19.52 -25.43
C LEU A 47 -5.69 -19.92 -23.95
N SER A 48 -4.60 -20.47 -23.41
CA SER A 48 -4.45 -20.73 -21.96
C SER A 48 -4.65 -19.50 -21.07
N ARG A 49 -4.43 -18.28 -21.58
CA ARG A 49 -4.63 -16.99 -20.88
C ARG A 49 -5.99 -16.32 -21.20
N CYS A 50 -6.68 -16.70 -22.28
CA CYS A 50 -7.98 -16.17 -22.75
C CYS A 50 -9.16 -17.04 -22.36
N HIS A 51 -8.94 -18.30 -22.00
CA HIS A 51 -9.92 -19.09 -21.29
C HIS A 51 -10.10 -18.43 -19.93
N VAL A 52 -11.07 -17.52 -19.85
CA VAL A 52 -11.57 -16.99 -18.58
C VAL A 52 -11.73 -18.19 -17.65
N ASP A 53 -11.32 -18.07 -16.39
CA ASP A 53 -11.37 -19.19 -15.44
C ASP A 53 -12.84 -19.68 -15.33
N LEU A 54 -13.21 -20.65 -16.17
CA LEU A 54 -14.58 -21.15 -16.32
C LEU A 54 -15.04 -21.74 -14.99
N ALA A 55 -14.10 -22.25 -14.19
CA ALA A 55 -14.36 -22.70 -12.84
C ALA A 55 -14.75 -21.53 -11.93
N ALA A 56 -14.08 -20.38 -12.02
CA ALA A 56 -14.49 -19.15 -11.33
C ALA A 56 -15.88 -18.65 -11.75
N HIS A 57 -16.25 -18.81 -13.02
CA HIS A 57 -17.61 -18.50 -13.50
C HIS A 57 -18.67 -19.41 -12.89
N ILE A 58 -18.38 -20.71 -12.79
CA ILE A 58 -19.25 -21.69 -12.13
C ILE A 58 -19.39 -21.33 -10.65
N ASP A 59 -18.29 -21.00 -9.97
CA ASP A 59 -18.29 -20.60 -8.56
C ASP A 59 -19.09 -19.30 -8.34
N ALA A 60 -18.98 -18.33 -9.26
CA ALA A 60 -19.74 -17.09 -9.22
C ALA A 60 -21.24 -17.30 -9.45
N LEU A 61 -21.60 -18.18 -10.39
CA LEU A 61 -22.98 -18.56 -10.65
C LEU A 61 -23.59 -19.27 -9.43
N ALA A 62 -22.87 -20.21 -8.83
CA ALA A 62 -23.29 -20.88 -7.60
C ALA A 62 -23.48 -19.89 -6.44
N ALA A 63 -22.56 -18.95 -6.26
CA ALA A 63 -22.68 -17.90 -5.24
C ALA A 63 -23.89 -16.97 -5.48
N ALA A 64 -24.13 -16.57 -6.73
CA ALA A 64 -25.26 -15.72 -7.09
C ALA A 64 -26.61 -16.41 -6.87
N LEU A 65 -26.70 -17.71 -7.17
CA LEU A 65 -27.89 -18.54 -6.91
C LEU A 65 -28.21 -18.60 -5.40
N ARG A 66 -27.19 -18.83 -4.55
CA ARG A 66 -27.34 -18.80 -3.08
C ARG A 66 -27.74 -17.41 -2.56
N ALA A 67 -27.20 -16.35 -3.17
CA ALA A 67 -27.52 -14.97 -2.83
C ALA A 67 -28.87 -14.49 -3.43
N ALA A 68 -29.62 -15.37 -4.08
CA ALA A 68 -30.97 -15.15 -4.59
C ALA A 68 -31.14 -14.03 -5.62
N GLY A 69 -30.16 -13.76 -6.50
CA GLY A 69 -30.38 -12.77 -7.54
C GLY A 69 -29.48 -12.86 -8.77
N ALA A 70 -30.12 -12.78 -9.94
CA ALA A 70 -29.45 -12.61 -11.23
C ALA A 70 -28.64 -11.30 -11.30
N GLN A 71 -29.04 -10.28 -10.53
CA GLN A 71 -28.35 -9.00 -10.43
C GLN A 71 -26.89 -9.15 -9.99
N GLN A 72 -26.62 -10.04 -9.05
CA GLN A 72 -25.28 -10.34 -8.53
C GLN A 72 -24.39 -10.89 -9.64
N LEU A 73 -24.91 -11.82 -10.44
CA LEU A 73 -24.18 -12.36 -11.59
C LEU A 73 -23.99 -11.31 -12.69
N CYS A 74 -24.98 -10.44 -12.93
CA CYS A 74 -24.84 -9.30 -13.84
C CYS A 74 -23.67 -8.37 -13.40
N GLU A 75 -23.57 -8.04 -12.11
CA GLU A 75 -22.45 -7.23 -11.60
C GLU A 75 -21.10 -7.93 -11.80
N TYR A 76 -21.02 -9.23 -11.50
CA TYR A 76 -19.83 -10.03 -11.72
C TYR A 76 -19.42 -10.09 -13.21
N CYS A 77 -20.38 -10.29 -14.12
CA CYS A 77 -20.13 -10.32 -15.57
C CYS A 77 -19.67 -8.96 -16.10
N ALA A 78 -20.32 -7.86 -15.67
CA ALA A 78 -19.91 -6.51 -16.05
C ALA A 78 -18.46 -6.21 -15.61
N PHE A 79 -18.12 -6.64 -14.40
CA PHE A 79 -16.78 -6.46 -13.84
C PHE A 79 -15.71 -7.31 -14.53
N THR A 80 -16.01 -8.59 -14.79
CA THR A 80 -15.15 -9.49 -15.56
C THR A 80 -14.88 -8.93 -16.96
N ALA A 81 -15.90 -8.37 -17.60
CA ALA A 81 -15.76 -7.78 -18.93
C ALA A 81 -14.72 -6.65 -18.96
N VAL A 82 -14.73 -5.77 -17.96
CA VAL A 82 -13.73 -4.69 -17.83
C VAL A 82 -12.33 -5.25 -17.64
N PHE A 83 -12.17 -6.30 -16.85
CA PHE A 83 -10.88 -6.97 -16.67
C PHE A 83 -10.35 -7.59 -17.96
N LEU A 84 -11.21 -8.32 -18.68
CA LEU A 84 -10.85 -8.97 -19.94
C LEU A 84 -10.53 -7.93 -21.02
N GLU A 85 -11.29 -6.85 -21.12
CA GLU A 85 -10.97 -5.73 -22.02
C GLU A 85 -9.62 -5.11 -21.69
N ALA A 86 -9.31 -4.92 -20.40
CA ALA A 86 -8.00 -4.46 -19.98
C ALA A 86 -6.89 -5.43 -20.40
N LEU A 87 -7.17 -6.73 -20.57
CA LEU A 87 -6.22 -7.72 -21.11
C LEU A 87 -6.18 -7.78 -22.65
N GLY A 88 -6.98 -6.97 -23.35
CA GLY A 88 -7.13 -7.04 -24.81
C GLY A 88 -8.05 -8.17 -25.27
N VAL A 89 -8.81 -8.78 -24.35
CA VAL A 89 -9.80 -9.82 -24.65
C VAL A 89 -11.16 -9.14 -24.88
N PRO A 90 -11.78 -9.32 -26.07
CA PRO A 90 -13.03 -8.63 -26.39
C PRO A 90 -14.21 -9.21 -25.60
N ARG A 91 -15.19 -8.38 -25.20
CA ARG A 91 -16.40 -8.82 -24.45
C ARG A 91 -17.12 -10.02 -25.05
N ARG A 92 -17.10 -10.15 -26.39
CA ARG A 92 -17.68 -11.30 -27.10
C ARG A 92 -17.09 -12.65 -26.67
N ALA A 93 -15.84 -12.67 -26.20
CA ALA A 93 -15.20 -13.87 -25.68
C ALA A 93 -15.81 -14.31 -24.33
N LEU A 94 -16.07 -13.35 -23.43
CA LEU A 94 -16.80 -13.63 -22.19
C LEU A 94 -18.23 -14.09 -22.49
N GLY A 95 -18.89 -13.45 -23.46
CA GLY A 95 -20.18 -13.93 -23.96
C GLY A 95 -20.11 -15.41 -24.36
N ALA A 96 -19.21 -15.76 -25.28
CA ALA A 96 -19.07 -17.14 -25.75
C ALA A 96 -18.83 -18.12 -24.60
N ALA A 97 -18.06 -17.73 -23.57
CA ALA A 97 -17.85 -18.53 -22.37
C ALA A 97 -19.13 -18.77 -21.56
N LEU A 98 -19.98 -17.74 -21.40
CA LEU A 98 -21.27 -17.88 -20.72
C LEU A 98 -22.23 -18.78 -21.51
N ASP A 99 -22.23 -18.71 -22.85
CA ASP A 99 -23.04 -19.60 -23.70
C ASP A 99 -22.59 -21.06 -23.55
N ALA A 100 -21.28 -21.30 -23.65
CA ALA A 100 -20.71 -22.65 -23.53
C ALA A 100 -20.99 -23.27 -22.15
N LEU A 101 -20.96 -22.46 -21.08
CA LEU A 101 -21.36 -22.89 -19.74
C LEU A 101 -22.87 -23.19 -19.67
N SER A 102 -23.70 -22.35 -20.27
CA SER A 102 -25.15 -22.54 -20.30
C SER A 102 -25.54 -23.87 -20.95
N GLU A 103 -24.91 -24.21 -22.09
CA GLU A 103 -25.11 -25.48 -22.77
C GLU A 103 -24.61 -26.67 -21.93
N SER A 104 -23.40 -26.55 -21.37
CA SER A 104 -22.80 -27.59 -20.53
C SER A 104 -23.66 -27.90 -19.29
N ILE A 105 -24.24 -26.87 -18.67
CA ILE A 105 -25.16 -27.01 -17.53
C ILE A 105 -26.46 -27.71 -17.94
N GLY A 106 -27.02 -27.36 -19.11
CA GLY A 106 -28.24 -27.97 -19.63
C GLY A 106 -28.12 -29.46 -19.94
N GLU A 107 -26.91 -29.93 -20.24
CA GLU A 107 -26.64 -31.35 -20.50
C GLU A 107 -26.36 -32.17 -19.24
N GLN A 108 -25.83 -31.53 -18.19
CA GLN A 108 -25.29 -32.23 -17.03
C GLN A 108 -26.16 -32.14 -15.77
N LEU A 109 -27.05 -31.15 -15.67
CA LEU A 109 -27.92 -30.97 -14.49
C LEU A 109 -29.38 -31.33 -14.81
N ASP A 110 -30.15 -31.65 -13.77
CA ASP A 110 -31.60 -31.83 -13.88
C ASP A 110 -32.29 -30.58 -14.47
N PRO A 111 -33.31 -30.72 -15.34
CA PRO A 111 -33.93 -29.60 -16.06
C PRO A 111 -34.43 -28.46 -15.17
N ALA A 112 -34.94 -28.78 -13.98
CA ALA A 112 -35.41 -27.77 -13.03
C ALA A 112 -34.26 -26.93 -12.43
N LEU A 113 -33.10 -27.56 -12.19
CA LEU A 113 -31.92 -26.89 -11.64
C LEU A 113 -31.13 -26.16 -12.74
N SER A 114 -31.06 -26.74 -13.94
CA SER A 114 -30.40 -26.12 -15.09
C SER A 114 -31.10 -24.82 -15.50
N SER A 115 -32.43 -24.77 -15.49
CA SER A 115 -33.20 -23.55 -15.82
C SER A 115 -32.80 -22.37 -14.94
N LEU A 116 -32.70 -22.57 -13.62
CA LEU A 116 -32.31 -21.50 -12.68
C LEU A 116 -30.92 -20.94 -12.98
N ALA A 117 -29.97 -21.83 -13.31
CA ALA A 117 -28.60 -21.46 -13.63
C ALA A 117 -28.48 -20.78 -15.01
N GLN A 118 -29.20 -21.28 -16.01
CA GLN A 118 -29.24 -20.74 -17.38
C GLN A 118 -29.91 -19.36 -17.41
N ASP A 119 -30.98 -19.14 -16.64
CA ASP A 119 -31.64 -17.83 -16.53
C ASP A 119 -30.68 -16.77 -15.96
N ALA A 120 -29.92 -17.14 -14.93
CA ALA A 120 -28.92 -16.25 -14.35
C ALA A 120 -27.80 -15.93 -15.37
N LEU A 121 -27.28 -16.94 -16.09
CA LEU A 121 -26.28 -16.75 -17.14
C LEU A 121 -26.80 -15.86 -18.28
N ALA A 122 -28.06 -16.03 -18.68
CA ALA A 122 -28.72 -15.20 -19.69
C ALA A 122 -28.79 -13.73 -19.26
N ALA A 123 -29.17 -13.46 -18.00
CA ALA A 123 -29.17 -12.11 -17.45
C ALA A 123 -27.74 -11.51 -17.38
N GLY A 124 -26.75 -12.32 -17.00
CA GLY A 124 -25.33 -11.94 -17.03
C GLY A 124 -24.86 -11.58 -18.44
N ARG A 125 -25.30 -12.34 -19.46
CA ARG A 125 -24.98 -12.10 -20.86
C ARG A 125 -25.65 -10.84 -21.42
N GLU A 126 -26.93 -10.64 -21.12
CA GLU A 126 -27.66 -9.42 -21.50
C GLU A 126 -26.94 -8.18 -20.92
N ARG A 127 -26.45 -8.30 -19.69
CA ARG A 127 -25.67 -7.23 -19.07
C ARG A 127 -24.40 -6.87 -19.83
N LEU A 128 -23.74 -7.81 -20.52
CA LEU A 128 -22.54 -7.51 -21.31
C LEU A 128 -22.83 -6.58 -22.50
N CYS A 129 -24.06 -6.63 -23.03
CA CYS A 129 -24.51 -5.84 -24.17
C CYS A 129 -24.97 -4.42 -23.78
N ALA A 130 -25.21 -4.15 -22.50
CA ALA A 130 -25.64 -2.84 -22.01
C ALA A 130 -24.45 -1.91 -21.68
N SER A 131 -24.34 -0.76 -22.36
CA SER A 131 -23.32 0.28 -22.09
C SER A 131 -23.68 1.20 -20.90
N PRO A 132 -22.73 1.58 -20.01
CA PRO A 132 -21.82 0.70 -19.28
C PRO A 132 -22.10 0.73 -17.75
N LEU A 133 -22.06 -0.43 -17.06
CA LEU A 133 -21.83 -0.47 -15.61
C LEU A 133 -20.32 -0.57 -15.43
N VAL A 134 -19.76 0.62 -15.37
CA VAL A 134 -18.48 1.12 -14.87
C VAL A 134 -18.46 2.48 -15.59
N THR A 135 -18.60 3.57 -14.84
CA THR A 135 -18.83 4.90 -15.45
C THR A 135 -17.77 5.20 -16.52
N PRO A 136 -18.04 6.06 -17.51
CA PRO A 136 -17.00 6.57 -18.42
C PRO A 136 -15.74 7.04 -17.68
N ALA A 137 -15.86 7.51 -16.43
CA ALA A 137 -14.73 7.84 -15.56
C ALA A 137 -13.86 6.64 -15.11
N ALA A 138 -14.43 5.46 -14.93
CA ALA A 138 -13.71 4.26 -14.52
C ALA A 138 -13.19 3.41 -15.70
N LEU A 139 -13.75 3.59 -16.90
CA LEU A 139 -13.19 3.08 -18.16
C LEU A 139 -12.13 4.03 -18.76
N ALA A 140 -12.27 5.35 -18.61
CA ALA A 140 -11.24 6.33 -19.00
C ALA A 140 -9.96 6.24 -18.16
N ALA A 141 -9.97 5.46 -17.06
CA ALA A 141 -8.83 5.20 -16.20
C ALA A 141 -8.01 3.96 -16.60
N ILE A 142 -8.49 3.15 -17.56
CA ILE A 142 -7.75 2.01 -18.10
C ILE A 142 -7.13 2.47 -19.43
N PRO A 143 -5.88 2.96 -19.45
CA PRO A 143 -5.23 3.37 -20.69
C PRO A 143 -5.13 2.21 -21.68
N GLU A 144 -5.12 2.54 -22.98
CA GLU A 144 -4.83 1.62 -24.08
C GLU A 144 -3.56 0.78 -23.81
N PRO A 145 -3.44 -0.43 -24.39
CA PRO A 145 -2.33 -1.33 -24.12
C PRO A 145 -0.98 -0.61 -24.25
N PRO A 146 -0.14 -0.51 -23.19
CA PRO A 146 1.04 0.30 -23.32
C PRO A 146 2.09 -0.40 -24.16
N CYS A 147 2.45 0.24 -25.26
CA CYS A 147 3.83 0.30 -25.73
C CYS A 147 4.78 0.70 -24.56
N ALA A 148 4.30 1.51 -23.60
CA ALA A 148 5.09 2.13 -22.53
C ALA A 148 5.77 1.17 -21.53
N ALA A 149 5.23 -0.03 -21.28
CA ALA A 149 5.88 -1.02 -20.40
C ALA A 149 7.03 -1.76 -21.11
N ARG A 150 6.99 -1.86 -22.45
CA ARG A 150 8.06 -2.50 -23.24
C ARG A 150 9.32 -1.63 -23.27
N GLU A 151 9.12 -0.31 -23.24
CA GLU A 151 10.15 0.72 -23.24
C GLU A 151 10.72 1.03 -21.85
N ALA A 152 10.15 0.48 -20.78
CA ALA A 152 10.64 0.71 -19.42
C ALA A 152 12.03 0.08 -19.21
N GLY A 153 12.90 0.85 -18.56
CA GLY A 153 14.27 0.47 -18.22
C GLY A 153 14.34 -0.45 -17.00
N SER A 154 13.36 -0.38 -16.10
CA SER A 154 13.31 -1.18 -14.86
C SER A 154 11.92 -1.77 -14.57
N PRO A 155 11.83 -2.81 -13.72
CA PRO A 155 10.54 -3.33 -13.25
C PRO A 155 9.70 -2.29 -12.50
N ALA A 156 10.33 -1.45 -11.67
CA ALA A 156 9.64 -0.41 -10.91
C ALA A 156 8.97 0.61 -11.86
N GLU A 157 9.73 1.12 -12.82
CA GLU A 157 9.22 2.07 -13.82
C GLU A 157 8.08 1.45 -14.66
N ALA A 158 8.20 0.19 -15.03
CA ALA A 158 7.16 -0.51 -15.79
C ALA A 158 5.86 -0.65 -15.00
N ILE A 159 5.96 -0.92 -13.70
CA ILE A 159 4.82 -0.99 -12.78
C ILE A 159 4.20 0.38 -12.60
N GLU A 160 4.97 1.43 -12.35
CA GLU A 160 4.47 2.79 -12.15
C GLU A 160 3.72 3.30 -13.38
N ARG A 161 4.32 3.17 -14.58
CA ARG A 161 3.69 3.54 -15.85
C ARG A 161 2.41 2.76 -16.14
N SER A 162 2.28 1.56 -15.57
CA SER A 162 1.14 0.66 -15.76
C SER A 162 0.21 0.60 -14.55
N ALA A 163 0.44 1.40 -13.50
CA ALA A 163 -0.25 1.25 -12.21
C ALA A 163 -1.76 1.45 -12.32
N ALA A 164 -2.19 2.42 -13.15
CA ALA A 164 -3.59 2.69 -13.46
C ALA A 164 -4.33 1.47 -14.04
N ARG A 165 -3.59 0.55 -14.67
CA ARG A 165 -4.11 -0.71 -15.22
C ARG A 165 -3.92 -1.89 -14.25
N ILE A 166 -2.73 -2.04 -13.66
CA ILE A 166 -2.39 -3.16 -12.77
C ILE A 166 -3.31 -3.19 -11.55
N ALA A 167 -3.58 -2.06 -10.89
CA ALA A 167 -4.35 -2.03 -9.65
C ALA A 167 -5.82 -2.50 -9.85
N PRO A 168 -6.61 -1.92 -10.79
CA PRO A 168 -7.95 -2.43 -11.06
C PRO A 168 -7.97 -3.89 -11.51
N MET A 169 -7.00 -4.29 -12.35
CA MET A 169 -6.91 -5.68 -12.80
C MET A 169 -6.65 -6.66 -11.67
N SER A 170 -5.80 -6.29 -10.71
CA SER A 170 -5.45 -7.14 -9.57
C SER A 170 -6.63 -7.31 -8.61
N VAL A 171 -7.38 -6.23 -8.35
CA VAL A 171 -8.66 -6.29 -7.62
C VAL A 171 -9.63 -7.21 -8.34
N ALA A 172 -9.70 -7.10 -9.67
CA ALA A 172 -10.61 -7.90 -10.46
C ALA A 172 -10.30 -9.38 -10.45
N LEU A 173 -9.04 -9.75 -10.69
CA LEU A 173 -8.61 -11.13 -10.61
C LEU A 173 -8.78 -11.70 -9.20
N SER A 174 -8.51 -10.91 -8.15
CA SER A 174 -8.73 -11.33 -6.76
C SER A 174 -10.20 -11.68 -6.48
N PHE A 175 -11.14 -10.87 -6.99
CA PHE A 175 -12.58 -11.11 -6.83
C PHE A 175 -13.09 -12.25 -7.70
N MET A 176 -12.57 -12.44 -8.91
CA MET A 176 -12.93 -13.61 -9.72
C MET A 176 -12.56 -14.91 -9.04
N ARG A 177 -11.42 -14.96 -8.33
CA ARG A 177 -11.00 -16.13 -7.54
C ARG A 177 -11.81 -16.35 -6.28
N ARG A 178 -12.55 -15.33 -5.82
CA ARG A 178 -13.38 -15.35 -4.61
C ARG A 178 -14.72 -14.64 -4.87
N PRO A 179 -15.57 -15.21 -5.73
CA PRO A 179 -16.74 -14.49 -6.23
C PRO A 179 -17.80 -14.24 -5.16
N ALA A 180 -17.90 -15.10 -4.14
CA ALA A 180 -18.76 -14.85 -2.98
C ALA A 180 -18.35 -13.56 -2.23
N ASP A 181 -17.05 -13.34 -2.02
CA ASP A 181 -16.52 -12.14 -1.36
C ASP A 181 -16.74 -10.90 -2.22
N ALA A 182 -16.59 -11.05 -3.55
CA ALA A 182 -16.87 -9.99 -4.52
C ALA A 182 -18.31 -9.48 -4.43
N LEU A 183 -19.27 -10.41 -4.29
CA LEU A 183 -20.68 -10.09 -4.13
C LEU A 183 -20.97 -9.44 -2.77
N ALA A 184 -20.37 -9.95 -1.69
CA ALA A 184 -20.53 -9.39 -0.35
C ALA A 184 -19.92 -7.97 -0.20
N ALA A 185 -18.87 -7.66 -0.94
CA ALA A 185 -18.16 -6.37 -0.84
C ALA A 185 -19.01 -5.16 -1.29
N GLY A 186 -19.88 -5.31 -2.29
CA GLY A 186 -20.75 -4.23 -2.78
C GLY A 186 -20.02 -2.89 -3.02
N ALA A 187 -20.45 -1.82 -2.35
CA ALA A 187 -19.82 -0.49 -2.46
C ALA A 187 -18.39 -0.41 -1.87
N LYS A 188 -17.98 -1.37 -1.02
CA LYS A 188 -16.61 -1.41 -0.44
C LYS A 188 -15.54 -1.75 -1.49
N ARG A 189 -15.92 -2.15 -2.70
CA ARG A 189 -15.00 -2.41 -3.82
C ARG A 189 -14.14 -1.18 -4.18
N ALA A 190 -14.66 0.03 -4.01
CA ALA A 190 -13.90 1.26 -4.22
C ALA A 190 -12.70 1.37 -3.25
N LEU A 191 -12.90 0.97 -1.99
CA LEU A 191 -11.82 0.95 -0.99
C LEU A 191 -10.73 -0.06 -1.36
N CYS A 192 -11.12 -1.21 -1.93
CA CYS A 192 -10.19 -2.22 -2.42
C CYS A 192 -9.29 -1.68 -3.55
N LEU A 193 -9.82 -0.81 -4.41
CA LEU A 193 -9.04 -0.17 -5.46
C LEU A 193 -8.01 0.81 -4.88
N ASP A 194 -8.38 1.59 -3.87
CA ASP A 194 -7.44 2.50 -3.22
C ASP A 194 -6.34 1.76 -2.44
N ASP A 195 -6.68 0.64 -1.79
CA ASP A 195 -5.69 -0.25 -1.19
C ASP A 195 -4.79 -0.88 -2.26
N ALA A 196 -5.36 -1.33 -3.39
CA ALA A 196 -4.60 -1.90 -4.51
C ALA A 196 -3.58 -0.92 -5.11
N ARG A 197 -3.98 0.34 -5.33
CA ARG A 197 -3.07 1.40 -5.77
C ARG A 197 -1.90 1.58 -4.82
N ARG A 198 -2.18 1.58 -3.51
CA ARG A 198 -1.15 1.67 -2.46
C ARG A 198 -0.23 0.45 -2.47
N HIS A 199 -0.76 -0.77 -2.57
CA HIS A 199 0.07 -1.97 -2.68
C HIS A 199 1.00 -1.94 -3.91
N VAL A 200 0.50 -1.49 -5.06
CA VAL A 200 1.28 -1.36 -6.29
C VAL A 200 2.38 -0.31 -6.14
N ALA A 201 2.08 0.86 -5.56
CA ALA A 201 3.07 1.91 -5.31
C ALA A 201 4.19 1.45 -4.37
N GLN A 202 3.84 0.76 -3.28
CA GLN A 202 4.83 0.24 -2.33
C GLN A 202 5.69 -0.88 -2.94
N LEU A 203 5.12 -1.72 -3.81
CA LEU A 203 5.88 -2.73 -4.56
C LEU A 203 6.87 -2.07 -5.53
N ALA A 204 6.42 -1.07 -6.30
CA ALA A 204 7.29 -0.32 -7.21
C ALA A 204 8.45 0.34 -6.45
N ALA A 205 8.17 0.98 -5.32
CA ALA A 205 9.17 1.63 -4.50
C ALA A 205 10.21 0.64 -3.94
N ALA A 206 9.77 -0.53 -3.47
CA ALA A 206 10.67 -1.58 -3.00
C ALA A 206 11.58 -2.11 -4.14
N LEU A 207 11.03 -2.24 -5.34
CA LEU A 207 11.78 -2.65 -6.53
C LEU A 207 12.80 -1.58 -6.97
N ASP A 208 12.43 -0.30 -6.96
CA ASP A 208 13.32 0.81 -7.30
C ASP A 208 14.54 0.88 -6.38
N ASN A 209 14.34 0.50 -5.11
CA ASN A 209 15.38 0.48 -4.09
C ASN A 209 16.01 -0.92 -3.89
N GLY A 210 15.72 -1.89 -4.76
CA GLY A 210 16.34 -3.21 -4.71
C GLY A 210 16.17 -3.96 -3.38
N SER A 211 15.14 -3.63 -2.59
CA SER A 211 15.01 -4.08 -1.19
C SER A 211 13.65 -4.76 -0.95
N PRO A 212 13.58 -6.11 -1.02
CA PRO A 212 12.36 -6.88 -0.72
C PRO A 212 11.80 -6.59 0.68
N GLU A 213 12.66 -6.30 1.65
CA GLU A 213 12.34 -6.06 3.05
C GLU A 213 11.32 -4.92 3.19
N LEU A 214 11.46 -3.86 2.38
CA LEU A 214 10.51 -2.73 2.35
C LEU A 214 9.08 -3.19 2.03
N PHE A 215 8.93 -4.09 1.06
CA PHE A 215 7.63 -4.60 0.67
C PHE A 215 7.09 -5.62 1.68
N THR A 216 7.95 -6.47 2.25
CA THR A 216 7.54 -7.44 3.28
C THR A 216 7.04 -6.74 4.55
N ALA A 217 7.75 -5.72 5.04
CA ALA A 217 7.34 -4.93 6.20
C ALA A 217 6.02 -4.18 5.94
N TYR A 218 5.86 -3.63 4.74
CA TYR A 218 4.59 -3.02 4.32
C TYR A 218 3.44 -4.05 4.29
N ALA A 219 3.69 -5.26 3.76
CA ALA A 219 2.67 -6.29 3.67
C ALA A 219 2.18 -6.75 5.06
N GLU A 220 3.09 -6.95 6.03
CA GLU A 220 2.74 -7.27 7.42
C GLU A 220 1.91 -6.15 8.06
N TRP A 221 2.35 -4.90 7.88
CA TRP A 221 1.63 -3.73 8.36
C TRP A 221 0.21 -3.66 7.77
N ALA A 222 0.09 -3.89 6.47
CA ALA A 222 -1.19 -3.89 5.76
C ALA A 222 -2.10 -5.03 6.18
N GLN A 223 -1.58 -6.26 6.38
CA GLN A 223 -2.37 -7.39 6.86
C GLN A 223 -2.94 -7.08 8.25
N THR A 224 -2.12 -6.58 9.17
CA THR A 224 -2.55 -6.18 10.51
C THR A 224 -3.72 -5.19 10.43
N ARG A 225 -3.60 -4.14 9.59
CA ARG A 225 -4.67 -3.17 9.37
C ARG A 225 -5.93 -3.83 8.79
N LEU A 226 -5.81 -4.68 7.78
CA LEU A 226 -6.96 -5.31 7.12
C LEU A 226 -7.69 -6.30 8.04
N VAL A 227 -6.96 -7.09 8.84
CA VAL A 227 -7.54 -8.01 9.82
C VAL A 227 -8.32 -7.25 10.89
N GLN A 228 -7.78 -6.12 11.36
CA GLN A 228 -8.48 -5.23 12.30
C GLN A 228 -9.70 -4.57 11.66
N HIS A 229 -9.73 -4.49 10.32
CA HIS A 229 -10.91 -4.08 9.55
C HIS A 229 -11.95 -5.19 9.34
N GLY A 230 -11.71 -6.39 9.89
CA GLY A 230 -12.61 -7.55 9.81
C GLY A 230 -12.42 -8.41 8.57
N LEU A 231 -11.32 -8.24 7.82
CA LEU A 231 -10.99 -9.10 6.68
C LEU A 231 -10.23 -10.34 7.16
N ASP A 232 -10.39 -11.45 6.44
CA ASP A 232 -9.60 -12.65 6.70
C ASP A 232 -8.12 -12.39 6.32
N PRO A 233 -7.13 -12.81 7.14
CA PRO A 233 -5.70 -12.69 6.79
C PRO A 233 -5.35 -13.26 5.40
N ALA A 234 -6.08 -14.28 4.95
CA ALA A 234 -5.93 -14.90 3.64
C ALA A 234 -6.35 -13.99 2.48
N GLU A 235 -7.14 -12.94 2.72
CA GLU A 235 -7.60 -12.02 1.68
C GLU A 235 -6.45 -11.25 1.03
N LEU A 236 -5.55 -10.68 1.85
CA LEU A 236 -4.38 -9.97 1.34
C LEU A 236 -3.46 -10.92 0.59
N ALA A 237 -3.23 -12.13 1.13
CA ALA A 237 -2.44 -13.14 0.44
C ALA A 237 -3.07 -13.54 -0.91
N GLY A 238 -4.39 -13.68 -0.97
CA GLY A 238 -5.13 -13.92 -2.20
C GLY A 238 -4.96 -12.78 -3.21
N TYR A 239 -5.06 -11.53 -2.75
CA TYR A 239 -4.81 -10.35 -3.57
C TYR A 239 -3.37 -10.30 -4.10
N LEU A 240 -2.36 -10.55 -3.27
CA LEU A 240 -0.94 -10.53 -3.69
C LEU A 240 -0.63 -11.62 -4.73
N ARG A 241 -1.26 -12.80 -4.64
CA ARG A 241 -1.18 -13.82 -5.69
C ARG A 241 -1.80 -13.32 -6.99
N ALA A 242 -2.99 -12.71 -6.93
CA ALA A 242 -3.64 -12.12 -8.09
C ALA A 242 -2.80 -11.00 -8.74
N LEU A 243 -2.18 -10.15 -7.92
CA LEU A 243 -1.24 -9.12 -8.39
C LEU A 243 -0.05 -9.76 -9.12
N GLY A 244 0.53 -10.84 -8.60
CA GLY A 244 1.63 -11.57 -9.27
C GLY A 244 1.25 -12.06 -10.67
N ASP A 245 0.06 -12.64 -10.81
CA ASP A 245 -0.43 -13.11 -12.10
C ASP A 245 -0.73 -11.97 -13.07
N VAL A 246 -1.32 -10.87 -12.58
CA VAL A 246 -1.53 -9.66 -13.39
C VAL A 246 -0.20 -9.12 -13.89
N LEU A 247 0.82 -9.02 -13.03
CA LEU A 247 2.15 -8.56 -13.42
C LEU A 247 2.77 -9.46 -14.50
N ALA A 248 2.64 -10.79 -14.39
CA ALA A 248 3.11 -11.74 -15.39
C ALA A 248 2.37 -11.62 -16.75
N LEU A 249 1.13 -11.12 -16.74
CA LEU A 249 0.35 -10.85 -17.95
C LEU A 249 0.67 -9.48 -18.56
N THR A 250 0.89 -8.47 -17.73
CA THR A 250 1.05 -7.07 -18.18
C THR A 250 2.48 -6.69 -18.51
N LEU A 251 3.47 -7.32 -17.87
CA LEU A 251 4.88 -6.97 -18.02
C LEU A 251 5.61 -7.95 -18.95
N PRO A 252 6.64 -7.49 -19.69
CA PRO A 252 7.57 -8.39 -20.35
C PRO A 252 8.21 -9.39 -19.38
N GLU A 253 8.49 -10.62 -19.81
CA GLU A 253 9.06 -11.69 -18.97
C GLU A 253 10.33 -11.23 -18.22
N ARG A 254 11.21 -10.50 -18.90
CA ARG A 254 12.43 -9.90 -18.30
C ARG A 254 12.16 -8.98 -17.10
N LEU A 255 10.99 -8.33 -17.06
CA LEU A 255 10.60 -7.37 -16.02
C LEU A 255 9.68 -7.97 -14.95
N ALA A 256 9.07 -9.13 -15.22
CA ALA A 256 8.11 -9.76 -14.30
C ALA A 256 8.79 -10.59 -13.19
N GLU A 257 10.04 -11.05 -13.40
CA GLU A 257 10.72 -11.96 -12.47
C GLU A 257 11.05 -11.32 -11.10
N ALA A 258 11.53 -10.07 -11.08
CA ALA A 258 11.84 -9.39 -9.82
C ALA A 258 10.57 -9.14 -8.97
N PRO A 259 9.49 -8.54 -9.50
CA PRO A 259 8.23 -8.40 -8.76
C PRO A 259 7.70 -9.73 -8.19
N ARG A 260 7.81 -10.82 -8.95
CA ARG A 260 7.41 -12.16 -8.50
C ARG A 260 8.14 -12.61 -7.25
N ARG A 261 9.46 -12.34 -7.16
CA ARG A 261 10.26 -12.67 -5.96
C ARG A 261 9.86 -11.84 -4.75
N TYR A 262 9.55 -10.57 -4.93
CA TYR A 262 9.14 -9.66 -3.85
C TYR A 262 7.77 -10.08 -3.30
N LEU A 263 6.83 -10.42 -4.18
CA LEU A 263 5.53 -10.95 -3.79
C LEU A 263 5.64 -12.30 -3.08
N ALA A 264 6.53 -13.18 -3.54
CA ALA A 264 6.79 -14.45 -2.87
C ALA A 264 7.33 -14.26 -1.44
N ALA A 265 8.33 -13.39 -1.27
CA ALA A 265 8.88 -13.06 0.05
C ALA A 265 7.81 -12.49 1.00
N ALA A 266 6.93 -11.61 0.48
CA ALA A 266 5.81 -11.09 1.26
C ALA A 266 4.81 -12.20 1.65
N LEU A 267 4.44 -13.09 0.72
CA LEU A 267 3.53 -14.20 0.99
C LEU A 267 4.09 -15.18 2.03
N ASP A 268 5.38 -15.51 1.95
CA ASP A 268 6.06 -16.35 2.94
C ASP A 268 6.00 -15.70 4.33
N ARG A 269 6.20 -14.38 4.40
CA ARG A 269 6.12 -13.64 5.64
C ARG A 269 4.70 -13.60 6.23
N LEU A 270 3.70 -13.32 5.39
CA LEU A 270 2.29 -13.25 5.80
C LEU A 270 1.71 -14.59 6.29
N THR A 271 2.32 -15.72 5.93
CA THR A 271 1.89 -17.06 6.36
C THR A 271 2.60 -17.56 7.62
N SER A 272 3.65 -16.85 8.07
CA SER A 272 4.36 -17.16 9.31
C SER A 272 3.58 -16.67 10.55
N THR A 273 3.76 -17.34 11.70
CA THR A 273 3.12 -16.92 12.96
C THR A 273 3.62 -15.54 13.36
N HIS A 274 2.71 -14.56 13.38
CA HIS A 274 3.04 -13.20 13.79
C HIS A 274 3.16 -13.15 15.31
N ALA A 275 4.29 -12.65 15.82
CA ALA A 275 4.40 -12.26 17.22
C ALA A 275 3.45 -11.09 17.49
N GLU A 276 2.91 -10.99 18.71
CA GLU A 276 2.16 -9.80 19.13
C GLU A 276 3.00 -8.54 18.88
N ASP A 277 2.40 -7.53 18.26
CA ASP A 277 3.06 -6.23 18.05
C ASP A 277 3.11 -5.51 19.40
N PRO A 278 4.27 -5.42 20.09
CA PRO A 278 4.33 -4.94 21.46
C PRO A 278 4.07 -3.43 21.54
N SER A 279 3.56 -2.96 22.67
CA SER A 279 3.37 -1.51 22.87
C SER A 279 4.71 -0.77 22.86
N PHE A 280 4.71 0.43 22.28
CA PHE A 280 5.84 1.34 22.29
C PHE A 280 6.00 2.09 23.63
N VAL A 281 4.97 2.07 24.48
CA VAL A 281 4.99 2.66 25.81
C VAL A 281 5.05 1.54 26.85
N ARG A 282 6.13 1.51 27.63
CA ARG A 282 6.36 0.51 28.68
C ARG A 282 6.49 1.19 30.04
N PRO A 283 5.72 0.79 31.07
CA PRO A 283 5.81 1.39 32.40
C PRO A 283 7.21 1.34 33.01
N GLU A 284 7.99 0.31 32.67
CA GLU A 284 9.33 0.04 33.20
C GLU A 284 10.45 0.79 32.47
N ALA A 285 10.14 1.44 31.33
CA ALA A 285 11.11 2.25 30.60
C ALA A 285 11.43 3.56 31.37
N PRO A 286 12.55 4.25 31.05
CA PRO A 286 12.79 5.60 31.55
C PRO A 286 11.57 6.49 31.33
N LEU A 287 11.14 7.22 32.37
CA LEU A 287 9.90 8.02 32.36
C LEU A 287 8.63 7.26 31.93
N GLY A 288 8.61 5.93 32.00
CA GLY A 288 7.52 5.07 31.51
C GLY A 288 6.16 5.39 32.14
N ALA A 289 6.12 5.63 33.47
CA ALA A 289 4.90 6.06 34.15
C ALA A 289 4.36 7.41 33.65
N VAL A 290 5.25 8.35 33.31
CA VAL A 290 4.88 9.65 32.71
C VAL A 290 4.36 9.43 31.29
N ALA A 291 5.00 8.56 30.50
CA ALA A 291 4.55 8.18 29.16
C ALA A 291 3.15 7.54 29.17
N CYS A 292 2.89 6.59 30.08
CA CYS A 292 1.56 6.01 30.25
C CYS A 292 0.52 7.09 30.58
N THR A 293 0.80 7.93 31.57
CA THR A 293 -0.14 8.97 32.01
C THR A 293 -0.38 10.04 30.93
N TYR A 294 0.65 10.38 30.17
CA TYR A 294 0.56 11.29 29.03
C TYR A 294 -0.29 10.69 27.90
N LEU A 295 -0.05 9.42 27.54
CA LEU A 295 -0.81 8.71 26.52
C LEU A 295 -2.29 8.59 26.91
N ASP A 296 -2.58 8.24 28.17
CA ASP A 296 -3.96 8.16 28.67
C ASP A 296 -4.68 9.51 28.53
N ALA A 297 -4.00 10.60 28.88
CA ALA A 297 -4.56 11.95 28.73
C ALA A 297 -4.86 12.31 27.27
N LEU A 298 -4.00 11.90 26.33
CA LEU A 298 -4.24 12.10 24.89
C LEU A 298 -5.48 11.33 24.42
N ILE A 299 -5.59 10.06 24.80
CA ILE A 299 -6.68 9.15 24.38
C ILE A 299 -8.01 9.57 24.99
N GLU A 300 -8.02 9.99 26.25
CA GLU A 300 -9.18 10.57 26.95
C GLU A 300 -9.56 11.97 26.44
N ARG A 301 -8.76 12.55 25.54
CA ARG A 301 -8.93 13.90 24.99
C ARG A 301 -8.86 15.01 26.06
N ASP A 302 -8.12 14.76 27.14
CA ASP A 302 -7.82 15.75 28.16
C ASP A 302 -6.48 16.44 27.87
N ARG A 303 -6.52 17.40 26.94
CA ARG A 303 -5.38 18.26 26.62
C ARG A 303 -4.79 18.97 27.85
N ARG A 304 -5.61 19.34 28.84
CA ARG A 304 -5.12 20.05 30.03
C ARG A 304 -4.29 19.12 30.91
N ARG A 305 -4.74 17.88 31.07
CA ARG A 305 -3.98 16.82 31.74
C ARG A 305 -2.70 16.51 30.98
N ALA A 306 -2.74 16.38 29.64
CA ALA A 306 -1.55 16.12 28.84
C ALA A 306 -0.46 17.18 29.04
N VAL A 307 -0.82 18.48 28.98
CA VAL A 307 0.12 19.58 29.25
C VAL A 307 0.65 19.53 30.69
N ARG A 308 -0.23 19.31 31.66
CA ARG A 308 0.15 19.27 33.08
C ARG A 308 1.14 18.15 33.38
N VAL A 309 0.94 16.95 32.82
CA VAL A 309 1.85 15.80 33.02
C VAL A 309 3.26 16.12 32.54
N ILE A 310 3.40 16.73 31.37
CA ILE A 310 4.72 17.12 30.84
C ILE A 310 5.36 18.19 31.72
N ARG A 311 4.58 19.20 32.13
CA ARG A 311 5.09 20.27 33.00
C ARG A 311 5.52 19.73 34.37
N GLU A 312 4.73 18.86 35.00
CA GLU A 312 5.07 18.27 36.30
C GLU A 312 6.36 17.43 36.21
N ALA A 313 6.56 16.71 35.09
CA ALA A 313 7.81 15.98 34.87
C ALA A 313 9.02 16.92 34.75
N LEU A 314 8.87 18.05 34.06
CA LEU A 314 9.91 19.08 33.97
C LEU A 314 10.17 19.76 35.33
N ASP A 315 9.11 20.12 36.07
CA ASP A 315 9.20 20.72 37.41
C ASP A 315 9.86 19.75 38.41
N ALA A 316 9.73 18.43 38.20
CA ALA A 316 10.42 17.39 38.96
C ALA A 316 11.89 17.17 38.52
N GLY A 317 12.39 17.92 37.53
CA GLY A 317 13.78 17.90 37.09
C GLY A 317 14.09 16.92 35.95
N ALA A 318 13.07 16.34 35.29
CA ALA A 318 13.32 15.52 34.11
C ALA A 318 13.96 16.36 32.98
N PRO A 319 15.07 15.90 32.38
CA PRO A 319 15.67 16.60 31.25
C PRO A 319 14.70 16.71 30.07
N ILE A 320 14.67 17.87 29.40
CA ILE A 320 13.80 18.08 28.23
C ILE A 320 14.08 17.05 27.12
N ARG A 321 15.34 16.65 26.94
CA ARG A 321 15.74 15.59 25.99
C ARG A 321 15.07 14.25 26.30
N ASP A 322 14.96 13.92 27.59
CA ASP A 322 14.34 12.67 28.06
C ASP A 322 12.82 12.73 27.90
N ILE A 323 12.20 13.90 28.07
CA ILE A 323 10.77 14.09 27.76
C ILE A 323 10.50 13.77 26.29
N TYR A 324 11.31 14.28 25.37
CA TYR A 324 11.15 13.97 23.95
C TYR A 324 11.35 12.47 23.67
N ALA A 325 12.49 11.91 24.08
CA ALA A 325 12.91 10.55 23.73
C ALA A 325 12.12 9.45 24.44
N HIS A 326 11.61 9.70 25.64
CA HIS A 326 11.02 8.67 26.50
C HIS A 326 9.54 8.87 26.82
N VAL A 327 8.98 10.04 26.47
CA VAL A 327 7.55 10.31 26.65
C VAL A 327 6.90 10.61 25.30
N LEU A 328 7.33 11.68 24.61
CA LEU A 328 6.63 12.16 23.41
C LEU A 328 6.81 11.19 22.22
N GLU A 329 8.03 10.76 21.93
CA GLU A 329 8.36 9.84 20.83
C GLU A 329 7.63 8.49 20.95
N PRO A 330 7.78 7.72 22.05
CA PRO A 330 7.11 6.43 22.17
C PRO A 330 5.58 6.56 22.18
N CYS A 331 5.04 7.64 22.73
CA CYS A 331 3.59 7.86 22.68
C CYS A 331 3.10 8.15 21.26
N GLN A 332 3.85 8.84 20.41
CA GLN A 332 3.48 9.04 19.00
C GLN A 332 3.52 7.72 18.21
N TYR A 333 4.52 6.86 18.44
CA TYR A 333 4.53 5.51 17.87
C TYR A 333 3.34 4.67 18.36
N GLU A 334 3.02 4.73 19.66
CA GLU A 334 1.89 4.00 20.22
C GLU A 334 0.54 4.51 19.69
N VAL A 335 0.38 5.82 19.49
CA VAL A 335 -0.80 6.40 18.83
C VAL A 335 -0.96 5.82 17.42
N GLY A 336 0.13 5.76 16.64
CA GLY A 336 0.13 5.15 15.30
C GLY A 336 -0.23 3.66 15.33
N ARG A 337 0.33 2.90 16.28
CA ARG A 337 0.00 1.48 16.50
C ARG A 337 -1.46 1.28 16.88
N ARG A 338 -1.99 2.07 17.83
CA ARG A 338 -3.41 1.99 18.24
C ARG A 338 -4.36 2.37 17.11
N TRP A 339 -3.97 3.31 16.25
CA TRP A 339 -4.72 3.60 15.03
C TRP A 339 -4.73 2.41 14.06
N GLN A 340 -3.56 1.82 13.79
CA GLN A 340 -3.45 0.61 12.95
C GLN A 340 -4.28 -0.55 13.50
N LEU A 341 -4.32 -0.71 14.83
CA LEU A 341 -5.10 -1.71 15.54
C LEU A 341 -6.58 -1.35 15.74
N ARG A 342 -7.08 -0.27 15.10
CA ARG A 342 -8.46 0.24 15.25
C ARG A 342 -8.88 0.60 16.68
N GLN A 343 -7.94 0.75 17.59
CA GLN A 343 -8.17 1.23 18.96
C GLN A 343 -8.29 2.75 19.01
N LEU A 344 -7.80 3.45 17.98
CA LEU A 344 -8.03 4.88 17.75
C LEU A 344 -8.62 5.13 16.36
N SER A 345 -9.58 6.05 16.28
CA SER A 345 -10.07 6.55 14.98
C SER A 345 -9.07 7.53 14.36
N ILE A 346 -9.21 7.81 13.07
CA ILE A 346 -8.41 8.83 12.37
C ILE A 346 -8.51 10.19 13.09
N ALA A 347 -9.71 10.60 13.49
CA ALA A 347 -9.91 11.84 14.24
C ALA A 347 -9.22 11.81 15.62
N GLY A 348 -9.16 10.63 16.26
CA GLY A 348 -8.44 10.44 17.52
C GLY A 348 -6.94 10.55 17.36
N GLU A 349 -6.37 9.92 16.33
CA GLU A 349 -4.96 10.04 15.98
C GLU A 349 -4.58 11.50 15.69
N HIS A 350 -5.30 12.16 14.76
CA HIS A 350 -5.08 13.58 14.44
C HIS A 350 -5.14 14.47 15.69
N TYR A 351 -6.08 14.22 16.60
CA TYR A 351 -6.17 14.96 17.87
C TYR A 351 -4.92 14.76 18.74
N CYS A 352 -4.47 13.51 18.91
CA CYS A 352 -3.30 13.18 19.73
C CYS A 352 -2.01 13.83 19.17
N THR A 353 -1.84 13.73 17.85
CA THR A 353 -0.74 14.33 17.09
C THR A 353 -0.75 15.86 17.22
N ALA A 354 -1.92 16.50 17.04
CA ALA A 354 -2.06 17.95 17.17
C ALA A 354 -1.81 18.47 18.60
N VAL A 355 -2.27 17.76 19.63
CA VAL A 355 -1.95 18.13 21.03
C VAL A 355 -0.46 18.01 21.29
N THR A 356 0.19 16.97 20.78
CA THR A 356 1.65 16.81 20.91
C THR A 356 2.38 17.93 20.20
N GLN A 357 2.00 18.29 18.96
CA GLN A 357 2.58 19.46 18.26
C GLN A 357 2.44 20.77 19.04
N MET A 358 1.26 21.01 19.62
CA MET A 358 1.03 22.18 20.49
C MET A 358 1.98 22.17 21.70
N ILE A 359 2.19 21.02 22.33
CA ILE A 359 3.12 20.87 23.46
C ILE A 359 4.55 21.15 23.02
N LEU A 360 5.02 20.63 21.88
CA LEU A 360 6.35 20.94 21.33
C LEU A 360 6.55 22.45 21.16
N GLY A 361 5.53 23.16 20.66
CA GLY A 361 5.55 24.62 20.55
C GLY A 361 5.69 25.33 21.90
N GLN A 362 5.07 24.81 22.97
CA GLN A 362 5.21 25.35 24.32
C GLN A 362 6.58 25.05 24.95
N LEU A 363 7.19 23.92 24.58
CA LEU A 363 8.49 23.51 25.07
C LEU A 363 9.64 24.26 24.39
N TYR A 364 9.41 24.87 23.23
CA TYR A 364 10.45 25.51 22.42
C TYR A 364 11.39 26.47 23.17
N PRO A 365 10.94 27.31 24.11
CA PRO A 365 11.85 28.17 24.89
C PRO A 365 12.89 27.40 25.73
N LEU A 366 12.61 26.14 26.07
CA LEU A 366 13.53 25.24 26.79
C LEU A 366 14.41 24.43 25.83
N VAL A 367 14.02 24.34 24.55
CA VAL A 367 14.74 23.63 23.49
C VAL A 367 15.91 24.47 22.98
N VAL A 368 15.73 25.79 22.85
CA VAL A 368 16.75 26.70 22.32
C VAL A 368 17.92 26.81 23.30
N SER A 369 19.07 26.30 22.89
CA SER A 369 20.32 26.44 23.66
C SER A 369 20.83 27.88 23.64
N ALA A 370 21.25 28.38 24.81
CA ALA A 370 21.96 29.65 24.91
C ALA A 370 23.36 29.58 24.28
N ASP A 371 24.02 28.43 24.38
CA ASP A 371 25.31 28.17 23.76
C ASP A 371 25.08 27.80 22.29
N ARG A 372 25.66 28.58 21.38
CA ARG A 372 25.53 28.40 19.93
C ARG A 372 26.76 27.70 19.37
N ALA A 373 26.55 26.59 18.66
CA ALA A 373 27.59 25.82 17.99
C ALA A 373 28.05 26.48 16.67
N GLY A 374 27.34 27.50 16.19
CA GLY A 374 27.64 28.20 14.94
C GLY A 374 27.37 27.38 13.67
N ARG A 375 26.61 26.28 13.78
CA ARG A 375 26.24 25.39 12.68
C ARG A 375 24.76 25.50 12.35
N ARG A 376 24.38 25.19 11.12
CA ARG A 376 23.03 25.37 10.59
C ARG A 376 22.45 24.07 10.04
N LEU A 377 21.19 23.80 10.37
CA LEU A 377 20.42 22.66 9.88
C LEU A 377 19.21 23.16 9.07
N VAL A 378 18.95 22.56 7.92
CA VAL A 378 17.61 22.56 7.31
C VAL A 378 16.98 21.20 7.52
N ALA A 379 15.73 21.14 7.98
CA ALA A 379 15.02 19.88 8.25
C ALA A 379 13.64 19.88 7.59
N THR A 380 13.27 18.78 6.93
CA THR A 380 12.00 18.69 6.19
C THR A 380 11.49 17.26 6.06
N ALA A 381 10.17 17.11 5.97
CA ALA A 381 9.56 15.92 5.37
C ALA A 381 9.42 16.14 3.86
N VAL A 382 9.92 15.18 3.08
CA VAL A 382 9.97 15.28 1.62
C VAL A 382 8.58 15.39 0.99
N ASP A 383 8.52 15.82 -0.26
CA ASP A 383 7.27 15.91 -1.01
C ASP A 383 6.45 14.61 -0.97
N GLY A 384 5.14 14.75 -0.75
CA GLY A 384 4.22 13.64 -0.50
C GLY A 384 4.24 13.09 0.94
N ASN A 385 5.15 13.54 1.81
CA ASN A 385 5.19 13.15 3.21
C ASN A 385 4.54 14.20 4.13
N LEU A 386 3.33 13.88 4.60
CA LEU A 386 2.59 14.70 5.58
C LEU A 386 3.01 14.44 7.03
N HIS A 387 3.84 13.44 7.30
CA HIS A 387 4.25 13.06 8.66
C HIS A 387 5.50 13.84 9.08
N GLU A 388 5.28 14.97 9.74
CA GLU A 388 6.33 15.96 9.99
C GLU A 388 6.91 15.95 11.41
N ILE A 389 6.29 15.25 12.37
CA ILE A 389 6.74 15.23 13.78
C ILE A 389 8.15 14.68 13.93
N GLY A 390 8.52 13.61 13.20
CA GLY A 390 9.86 13.05 13.26
C GLY A 390 10.94 14.06 12.82
N ALA A 391 10.69 14.78 11.73
CA ALA A 391 11.58 15.85 11.28
C ALA A 391 11.63 17.01 12.28
N ARG A 392 10.50 17.32 12.94
CA ARG A 392 10.46 18.33 14.02
C ARG A 392 11.32 17.91 15.22
N PHE A 393 11.26 16.64 15.63
CA PHE A 393 12.09 16.14 16.73
C PHE A 393 13.56 16.26 16.39
N VAL A 394 13.96 15.89 15.17
CA VAL A 394 15.35 16.08 14.72
C VAL A 394 15.75 17.56 14.83
N ALA A 395 14.94 18.49 14.32
CA ALA A 395 15.23 19.92 14.42
C ALA A 395 15.38 20.38 15.88
N ASP A 396 14.44 20.02 16.76
CA ASP A 396 14.47 20.42 18.17
C ASP A 396 15.72 19.84 18.89
N PHE A 397 16.15 18.61 18.60
CA PHE A 397 17.39 18.05 19.17
C PHE A 397 18.66 18.77 18.70
N PHE A 398 18.67 19.26 17.46
CA PHE A 398 19.77 20.09 16.95
C PHE A 398 19.78 21.48 17.60
N GLU A 399 18.63 22.11 17.83
CA GLU A 399 18.52 23.35 18.63
C GLU A 399 19.04 23.16 20.06
N MET A 400 18.68 22.04 20.70
CA MET A 400 19.21 21.68 22.03
C MET A 400 20.72 21.41 22.03
N ALA A 401 21.34 21.22 20.87
CA ALA A 401 22.78 21.09 20.68
C ALA A 401 23.44 22.41 20.23
N GLY A 402 22.68 23.52 20.20
CA GLY A 402 23.20 24.84 19.85
C GLY A 402 23.25 25.14 18.36
N TRP A 403 22.62 24.31 17.52
CA TRP A 403 22.54 24.56 16.08
C TRP A 403 21.43 25.57 15.75
N ASP A 404 21.60 26.29 14.66
CA ASP A 404 20.58 27.16 14.08
C ASP A 404 19.73 26.35 13.10
N THR A 405 18.49 26.07 13.45
CA THR A 405 17.65 25.16 12.66
C THR A 405 16.58 25.90 11.86
N PHE A 406 16.34 25.41 10.65
CA PHE A 406 15.27 25.85 9.78
C PHE A 406 14.40 24.66 9.40
N TYR A 407 13.29 24.50 10.10
CA TYR A 407 12.34 23.42 9.92
C TYR A 407 11.23 23.83 8.93
N LEU A 408 11.15 23.11 7.80
CA LEU A 408 10.24 23.42 6.68
C LEU A 408 8.85 22.79 6.82
N GLY A 409 8.68 21.81 7.71
CA GLY A 409 7.42 21.09 7.89
C GLY A 409 7.22 19.94 6.90
N ALA A 410 5.95 19.60 6.68
CA ALA A 410 5.45 18.57 5.77
C ALA A 410 5.62 18.89 4.27
N SER A 411 5.74 17.82 3.47
CA SER A 411 5.56 17.81 2.01
C SER A 411 6.24 18.95 1.25
N THR A 412 7.52 19.23 1.55
CA THR A 412 8.23 20.34 0.89
C THR A 412 8.83 19.89 -0.45
N PRO A 413 8.54 20.58 -1.57
CA PRO A 413 9.12 20.25 -2.88
C PRO A 413 10.64 20.43 -2.91
N ALA A 414 11.34 19.56 -3.64
CA ALA A 414 12.81 19.53 -3.69
C ALA A 414 13.43 20.87 -4.10
N GLU A 415 12.83 21.58 -5.07
CA GLU A 415 13.31 22.89 -5.51
C GLU A 415 13.38 23.89 -4.34
N HIS A 416 12.32 23.98 -3.53
CA HIS A 416 12.27 24.89 -2.38
C HIS A 416 13.19 24.46 -1.25
N VAL A 417 13.39 23.14 -1.06
CA VAL A 417 14.39 22.64 -0.10
C VAL A 417 15.78 23.15 -0.45
N ILE A 418 16.18 23.08 -1.72
CA ILE A 418 17.51 23.54 -2.16
C ILE A 418 17.63 25.06 -2.01
N GLN A 419 16.59 25.81 -2.37
CA GLN A 419 16.57 27.27 -2.20
C GLN A 419 16.86 27.65 -0.75
N GLU A 420 16.23 26.99 0.21
CA GLU A 420 16.46 27.25 1.64
C GLU A 420 17.83 26.77 2.12
N VAL A 421 18.31 25.60 1.67
CA VAL A 421 19.66 25.11 1.97
C VAL A 421 20.73 26.13 1.53
N VAL A 422 20.59 26.69 0.33
CA VAL A 422 21.51 27.71 -0.21
C VAL A 422 21.38 29.03 0.53
N GLN A 423 20.15 29.56 0.69
CA GLN A 423 19.92 30.85 1.32
C GLN A 423 20.40 30.88 2.78
N ARG A 424 20.19 29.78 3.51
CA ARG A 424 20.60 29.64 4.91
C ARG A 424 22.07 29.26 5.04
N LYS A 425 22.74 28.84 3.96
CA LYS A 425 24.08 28.25 4.01
C LYS A 425 24.12 27.13 5.04
N ALA A 426 23.23 26.15 4.86
CA ALA A 426 23.09 25.03 5.78
C ALA A 426 24.36 24.18 5.79
N ASP A 427 24.77 23.70 6.96
CA ASP A 427 25.85 22.70 7.07
C ASP A 427 25.29 21.29 6.91
N VAL A 428 24.05 21.09 7.38
CA VAL A 428 23.33 19.81 7.30
C VAL A 428 21.93 20.01 6.72
N LEU A 429 21.50 19.07 5.87
CA LEU A 429 20.12 18.87 5.46
C LEU A 429 19.62 17.54 6.05
N ALA A 430 18.56 17.55 6.85
CA ALA A 430 17.87 16.35 7.32
C ALA A 430 16.54 16.17 6.58
N VAL A 431 16.37 15.03 5.91
CA VAL A 431 15.14 14.68 5.18
C VAL A 431 14.46 13.47 5.80
N SER A 432 13.13 13.50 5.87
CA SER A 432 12.32 12.43 6.45
C SER A 432 11.32 11.85 5.45
N ALA A 433 11.24 10.51 5.40
CA ALA A 433 10.20 9.75 4.70
C ALA A 433 9.47 8.80 5.67
N ALA A 434 8.15 8.75 5.59
CA ALA A 434 7.31 7.86 6.40
C ALA A 434 6.93 6.57 5.65
N LEU A 435 6.84 6.61 4.33
CA LEU A 435 6.43 5.50 3.48
C LEU A 435 7.47 5.25 2.38
N SER A 436 7.58 4.01 1.89
CA SER A 436 8.62 3.64 0.92
C SER A 436 8.42 4.29 -0.45
N ASP A 437 7.16 4.55 -0.85
CA ASP A 437 6.83 5.30 -2.07
C ASP A 437 7.30 6.77 -2.07
N GLN A 438 7.74 7.29 -0.91
CA GLN A 438 8.34 8.62 -0.78
C GLN A 438 9.88 8.60 -0.99
N LEU A 439 10.50 7.42 -1.13
CA LEU A 439 11.95 7.32 -1.33
C LEU A 439 12.40 7.93 -2.66
N SER A 440 11.53 7.98 -3.67
CA SER A 440 11.76 8.71 -4.92
C SER A 440 11.93 10.22 -4.66
N SER A 441 11.06 10.82 -3.82
CA SER A 441 11.18 12.22 -3.38
C SER A 441 12.49 12.45 -2.60
N VAL A 442 12.89 11.51 -1.73
CA VAL A 442 14.20 11.58 -1.04
C VAL A 442 15.35 11.59 -2.04
N ARG A 443 15.34 10.69 -3.03
CA ARG A 443 16.35 10.62 -4.09
C ARG A 443 16.40 11.91 -4.89
N GLN A 444 15.26 12.50 -5.22
CA GLN A 444 15.17 13.77 -5.95
C GLN A 444 15.83 14.91 -5.16
N VAL A 445 15.53 15.04 -3.87
CA VAL A 445 16.17 16.05 -3.00
C VAL A 445 17.69 15.85 -2.96
N ILE A 446 18.16 14.61 -2.71
CA ILE A 446 19.60 14.32 -2.64
C ILE A 446 20.27 14.63 -3.98
N THR A 447 19.70 14.17 -5.09
CA THR A 447 20.24 14.41 -6.44
C THR A 447 20.39 15.90 -6.71
N ALA A 448 19.37 16.67 -6.36
CA ALA A 448 19.35 18.09 -6.62
C ALA A 448 20.31 18.87 -5.71
N VAL A 449 20.49 18.44 -4.46
CA VAL A 449 21.55 18.96 -3.56
C VAL A 449 22.95 18.62 -4.09
N ARG A 450 23.16 17.42 -4.63
CA ARG A 450 24.46 17.02 -5.20
C ARG A 450 24.77 17.68 -6.55
N GLY A 451 23.74 18.05 -7.30
CA GLY A 451 23.86 18.73 -8.60
C GLY A 451 24.11 20.23 -8.50
N ASP A 452 23.99 20.84 -7.31
CA ASP A 452 24.22 22.27 -7.10
C ASP A 452 25.57 22.51 -6.40
N ASP A 453 26.49 23.19 -7.09
CA ASP A 453 27.84 23.49 -6.56
C ASP A 453 27.80 24.26 -5.24
N ARG A 454 26.75 25.06 -4.99
CA ARG A 454 26.58 25.82 -3.74
C ARG A 454 26.29 24.91 -2.54
N CYS A 455 25.85 23.69 -2.80
CA CYS A 455 25.49 22.69 -1.79
C CYS A 455 26.60 21.64 -1.58
N ARG A 456 27.76 21.77 -2.22
CA ARG A 456 28.84 20.76 -2.20
C ARG A 456 29.30 20.37 -0.77
N GLY A 457 29.31 21.34 0.13
CA GLY A 457 29.70 21.15 1.53
C GLY A 457 28.63 20.52 2.42
N VAL A 458 27.37 20.49 1.97
CA VAL A 458 26.21 20.11 2.79
C VAL A 458 26.22 18.60 3.07
N VAL A 459 26.18 18.25 4.36
CA VAL A 459 25.96 16.89 4.83
C VAL A 459 24.45 16.58 4.76
N VAL A 460 24.08 15.48 4.13
CA VAL A 460 22.68 15.06 4.00
C VAL A 460 22.41 13.85 4.88
N LEU A 461 21.49 14.00 5.83
CA LEU A 461 20.98 12.92 6.65
C LEU A 461 19.59 12.50 6.16
N ALA A 462 19.39 11.20 5.97
CA ALA A 462 18.09 10.64 5.60
C ALA A 462 17.53 9.76 6.73
N GLY A 463 16.25 9.94 7.06
CA GLY A 463 15.61 9.23 8.16
C GLY A 463 14.12 9.00 7.97
N GLY A 464 13.50 8.39 8.98
CA GLY A 464 12.11 7.95 8.96
C GLY A 464 11.97 6.43 8.77
N GLN A 465 10.73 5.94 8.63
CA GLN A 465 10.41 4.52 8.81
C GLN A 465 11.14 3.58 7.82
N PRO A 466 11.26 3.87 6.51
CA PRO A 466 11.97 2.98 5.59
C PRO A 466 13.44 2.73 5.98
N PHE A 467 14.11 3.74 6.55
CA PHE A 467 15.50 3.65 7.00
C PHE A 467 15.69 2.86 8.30
N ARG A 468 14.59 2.46 8.97
CA ARG A 468 14.59 1.53 10.09
C ARG A 468 14.37 0.08 9.65
N VAL A 469 13.82 -0.12 8.45
CA VAL A 469 13.54 -1.45 7.89
C VAL A 469 14.74 -1.99 7.16
N VAL A 470 15.44 -1.14 6.39
CA VAL A 470 16.59 -1.53 5.58
C VAL A 470 17.83 -0.79 6.04
N ASP A 471 18.81 -1.57 6.52
CA ASP A 471 20.14 -1.05 6.82
C ASP A 471 20.78 -0.48 5.55
N ASP A 472 21.52 0.62 5.70
CA ASP A 472 22.27 1.26 4.61
C ASP A 472 21.44 1.78 3.41
N LEU A 473 20.10 1.80 3.49
CA LEU A 473 19.23 2.39 2.46
C LEU A 473 19.64 3.83 2.11
N TRP A 474 20.06 4.61 3.12
CA TRP A 474 20.55 5.97 2.94
C TRP A 474 21.77 6.07 2.02
N ARG A 475 22.67 5.07 2.02
CA ARG A 475 23.83 5.01 1.11
C ARG A 475 23.38 4.81 -0.33
N GLN A 476 22.41 3.92 -0.55
CA GLN A 476 21.85 3.65 -1.87
C GLN A 476 21.14 4.88 -2.48
N LEU A 477 20.60 5.75 -1.62
CA LEU A 477 19.99 7.02 -2.02
C LEU A 477 21.01 8.16 -2.20
N GLY A 478 22.27 7.99 -1.79
CA GLY A 478 23.32 9.00 -1.91
C GLY A 478 23.40 10.01 -0.77
N ALA A 479 22.73 9.73 0.36
CA ALA A 479 22.89 10.51 1.58
C ALA A 479 24.25 10.24 2.25
N ASP A 480 24.68 11.13 3.14
CA ASP A 480 25.94 10.97 3.90
C ASP A 480 25.76 10.14 5.18
N GLY A 481 24.53 10.05 5.69
CA GLY A 481 24.25 9.26 6.89
C GLY A 481 22.76 9.07 7.19
N SER A 482 22.51 8.23 8.19
CA SER A 482 21.20 8.04 8.83
C SER A 482 21.41 7.81 10.33
N ALA A 483 20.34 7.94 11.11
CA ALA A 483 20.36 7.69 12.54
C ALA A 483 19.01 7.15 13.02
N PRO A 484 18.98 6.25 14.02
CA PRO A 484 17.75 5.63 14.51
C PRO A 484 16.97 6.50 15.51
N SER A 485 17.47 7.68 15.85
CA SER A 485 16.85 8.61 16.81
C SER A 485 17.36 10.03 16.54
N ALA A 486 16.60 11.04 16.95
CA ALA A 486 16.99 12.44 16.83
C ALA A 486 18.31 12.77 17.56
N GLU A 487 18.53 12.22 18.76
CA GLU A 487 19.79 12.42 19.50
C GLU A 487 21.00 11.83 18.75
N ARG A 488 20.87 10.61 18.22
CA ARG A 488 21.90 9.99 17.37
C ARG A 488 22.14 10.79 16.09
N ALA A 489 21.13 11.43 15.53
CA ALA A 489 21.27 12.25 14.33
C ALA A 489 22.23 13.44 14.53
N VAL A 490 22.16 14.11 15.68
CA VAL A 490 23.11 15.19 16.05
C VAL A 490 24.55 14.66 16.04
N ARG A 491 24.80 13.54 16.74
CA ARG A 491 26.13 12.92 16.81
C ARG A 491 26.65 12.51 15.43
N THR A 492 25.80 11.90 14.61
CA THR A 492 26.15 11.51 13.24
C THR A 492 26.53 12.73 12.39
N ALA A 493 25.75 13.82 12.45
CA ALA A 493 26.09 15.06 11.74
C ALA A 493 27.44 15.64 12.18
N GLU A 494 27.69 15.70 13.48
CA GLU A 494 28.95 16.24 14.01
C GLU A 494 30.16 15.43 13.55
N GLN A 495 30.06 14.10 13.56
CA GLN A 495 31.10 13.20 13.08
C GLN A 495 31.37 13.38 11.59
N LEU A 496 30.32 13.46 10.77
CA LEU A 496 30.43 13.64 9.32
C LEU A 496 31.06 15.00 8.95
N LEU A 497 30.69 16.07 9.66
CA LEU A 497 31.30 17.40 9.44
C LEU A 497 32.76 17.44 9.88
N ALA A 498 33.10 16.80 11.01
CA ALA A 498 34.48 16.71 11.47
C ALA A 498 35.35 15.94 10.46
N ALA A 499 34.85 14.81 9.94
CA ALA A 499 35.55 14.00 8.95
C ALA A 499 35.77 14.70 7.59
N ARG A 500 34.94 15.69 7.26
CA ARG A 500 35.09 16.53 6.05
C ARG A 500 36.03 17.72 6.25
N SER A 501 36.28 18.09 7.50
CA SER A 501 37.15 19.21 7.86
C SER A 501 38.60 18.77 8.12
N ALA A 502 38.83 17.45 8.25
CA ALA A 502 40.12 16.80 8.30
C ALA A 502 40.60 16.48 6.89
#